data_AF-A0A2H3T2J0-F1
#
_entry.id   AF-A0A2H3T2J0-F1
#
_cell.length_a   1.000
_cell.length_b   1.000
_cell.length_c   1.000
_cell.angle_alpha   90.00
_cell.angle_beta   90.00
_cell.angle_gamma   90.00
#
_symmetry.space_group_name_H-M   'P 1'
#
loop_
_entity.id
_entity.type
_entity.pdbx_description
1 polymer ?
#
loop_
_entity_poly.entity_id
_entity_poly.type
_entity_poly.pdbx_seq_one_letter_code
_entity_poly.pdbx_strand_id
1 'polypeptide(L)' 'MTKNAYHHEPIWWKQGVVYQIYPASFKDTNGDGISDIPGIISKLNYIQDLNVDII' A
#
# COMPACT_ATOMS: atom_id res chain seq x y z
N MET A 1 8.50 9.86 43.73
CA MET A 1 7.33 9.59 42.87
C MET A 1 7.77 9.65 41.42
N THR A 2 8.19 8.52 40.85
CA THR A 2 8.65 8.42 39.46
C THR A 2 7.43 8.29 38.53
N LYS A 3 7.15 9.32 37.73
CA LYS A 3 6.20 9.21 36.61
C LYS A 3 6.88 8.38 35.51
N ASN A 4 6.52 7.11 35.39
CA ASN A 4 6.77 6.37 34.16
C ASN A 4 5.77 6.88 33.11
N ALA A 5 6.22 7.76 32.22
CA ALA A 5 5.45 8.14 31.05
C ALA A 5 5.60 7.01 30.02
N TYR A 6 4.50 6.31 29.73
CA TYR A 6 4.47 5.32 28.66
C TYR A 6 4.70 6.04 27.32
N HIS A 7 5.93 5.99 26.81
CA HIS A 7 6.19 6.32 25.42
C HIS A 7 5.53 5.24 24.56
N HIS A 8 4.38 5.58 23.97
CA HIS A 8 3.83 4.78 22.88
C HIS A 8 4.72 5.02 21.67
N GLU A 9 5.60 4.07 21.38
CA GLU A 9 6.28 4.04 20.09
C GLU A 9 5.21 4.08 18.98
N PRO A 10 5.37 4.97 17.99
CA PRO A 10 4.44 5.04 16.87
C PRO A 10 4.40 3.68 16.16
N ILE A 11 3.20 3.15 16.02
CA ILE A 11 2.97 1.86 15.37
C ILE A 11 2.77 2.11 13.89
N TRP A 12 3.65 1.60 13.04
CA TRP A 12 3.72 1.93 11.60
C TRP A 12 2.35 1.83 10.87
N TRP A 13 1.56 0.78 11.13
CA TRP A 13 0.27 0.60 10.46
C TRP A 13 -0.83 1.54 10.96
N LYS A 14 -0.68 2.15 12.15
CA LYS A 14 -1.63 3.16 12.65
C LYS A 14 -1.43 4.52 11.98
N GLN A 15 -0.30 4.74 11.34
CA GLN A 15 0.10 6.02 10.76
C GLN A 15 0.29 5.94 9.24
N GLY A 16 0.37 4.74 8.67
CA GLY A 16 0.56 4.54 7.24
C GLY A 16 -0.67 4.85 6.40
N VAL A 17 -0.43 5.32 5.18
CA VAL A 17 -1.43 5.51 4.13
C VAL A 17 -1.61 4.20 3.37
N VAL A 18 -2.86 3.74 3.26
CA VAL A 18 -3.23 2.49 2.60
C VAL A 18 -3.82 2.76 1.21
N TYR A 19 -3.32 2.05 0.20
CA TYR A 19 -3.84 2.07 -1.16
C TYR A 19 -4.44 0.71 -1.54
N GLN A 20 -5.76 0.59 -1.45
CA GLN A 20 -6.43 -0.65 -1.79
C GLN A 20 -6.53 -0.82 -3.31
N ILE A 21 -5.95 -1.91 -3.82
CA ILE A 21 -6.12 -2.31 -5.21
C ILE A 21 -7.29 -3.31 -5.30
N TYR A 22 -8.19 -3.08 -6.25
CA TYR A 22 -9.14 -4.10 -6.70
C TYR A 22 -8.52 -4.86 -7.88
N PRO A 23 -7.98 -6.08 -7.69
CA PRO A 23 -7.09 -6.69 -8.67
C PRO A 23 -7.73 -6.88 -10.02
N ALA A 24 -9.00 -7.30 -10.07
CA ALA A 24 -9.71 -7.65 -11.30
C ALA A 24 -9.93 -6.48 -12.28
N SER A 25 -9.76 -5.24 -11.86
CA SER A 25 -9.98 -4.06 -12.70
C SER A 25 -8.81 -3.09 -12.72
N PHE A 26 -7.63 -3.51 -12.23
CA PHE A 26 -6.50 -2.61 -12.10
C PHE A 26 -5.71 -2.45 -13.40
N LYS A 27 -5.13 -3.55 -13.90
CA LYS A 27 -4.33 -3.54 -15.11
C LYS A 27 -4.21 -4.95 -15.70
N ASP A 28 -4.69 -5.09 -16.93
CA ASP A 28 -4.42 -6.24 -17.81
C ASP A 28 -3.14 -5.95 -18.61
N THR A 29 -2.21 -6.91 -18.62
CA THR A 29 -0.94 -6.85 -19.36
C THR A 29 -0.85 -7.79 -20.55
N ASN A 30 -1.75 -8.76 -20.68
CA ASN A 30 -1.71 -9.78 -21.72
C ASN A 30 -2.85 -9.68 -22.74
N GLY A 31 -3.85 -8.83 -22.48
CA GLY A 31 -4.97 -8.54 -23.37
C GLY A 31 -6.13 -9.53 -23.30
N ASP A 32 -6.20 -10.39 -22.26
CA ASP A 32 -7.28 -11.36 -22.08
C ASP A 32 -8.55 -10.77 -21.41
N GLY A 33 -8.50 -9.51 -21.00
CA GLY A 33 -9.59 -8.79 -20.34
C GLY A 33 -9.66 -9.03 -18.83
N ILE A 34 -8.73 -9.79 -18.26
CA ILE A 34 -8.59 -10.05 -16.84
C ILE A 34 -7.32 -9.34 -16.35
N SER A 35 -7.47 -8.54 -15.30
CA SER A 35 -6.30 -7.90 -14.71
C SER A 35 -5.40 -8.90 -13.97
N ASP A 36 -4.10 -8.64 -14.00
CA ASP A 36 -3.08 -9.61 -13.58
C ASP A 36 -2.04 -8.99 -12.63
N ILE A 37 -1.32 -9.86 -11.91
CA ILE A 37 -0.27 -9.47 -10.95
C ILE A 37 0.88 -8.68 -11.65
N PRO A 38 1.39 -9.08 -12.83
CA PRO A 38 2.35 -8.27 -13.58
C PRO A 38 1.88 -6.82 -13.81
N GLY A 39 0.59 -6.60 -14.04
CA GLY A 39 -0.03 -5.30 -14.16
C GLY A 39 0.10 -4.47 -12.89
N ILE A 40 -0.14 -5.07 -11.72
CA ILE A 40 0.08 -4.44 -10.42
C ILE A 40 1.55 -4.07 -10.23
N ILE A 41 2.47 -5.00 -10.49
CA ILE A 41 3.92 -4.77 -10.34
C ILE A 41 4.39 -3.60 -11.22
N SER A 42 3.88 -3.50 -12.45
CA SER A 42 4.23 -2.42 -13.38
C SER A 42 3.85 -1.02 -12.90
N LYS A 43 2.96 -0.92 -11.91
CA LYS A 43 2.46 0.35 -11.35
C LYS A 43 3.02 0.67 -9.96
N LEU A 44 3.90 -0.16 -9.39
CA LEU A 44 4.46 0.08 -8.06
C LEU A 44 5.18 1.44 -7.97
N ASN A 45 5.91 1.86 -9.01
CA ASN A 45 6.54 3.18 -9.04
C ASN A 45 5.51 4.32 -8.94
N TYR A 46 4.40 4.20 -9.67
CA TYR A 46 3.30 5.18 -9.58
C TYR A 46 2.68 5.22 -8.18
N ILE A 47 2.48 4.06 -7.55
CA ILE A 47 1.91 3.99 -6.21
C ILE A 47 2.89 4.57 -5.17
N GLN A 48 4.19 4.35 -5.36
CA GLN A 48 5.24 4.94 -4.53
C GLN A 48 5.27 6.47 -4.66
N ASP A 49 5.11 7.02 -5.87
CA ASP A 49 5.07 8.47 -6.12
C ASP A 49 3.89 9.16 -5.40
N LEU A 50 2.83 8.41 -5.04
CA LEU A 50 1.71 8.91 -4.24
C LEU A 50 2.02 8.99 -2.73
N ASN A 51 3.22 8.58 -2.28
CA ASN A 51 3.61 8.44 -0.87
C ASN A 51 2.68 7.48 -0.09
N VAL A 52 2.41 6.31 -0.66
CA VAL A 52 1.66 5.22 -0.02
C VAL A 52 2.63 4.33 0.78
N ASP A 53 2.22 3.93 1.98
CA ASP A 53 3.00 3.04 2.85
C ASP A 53 2.61 1.56 2.70
N ILE A 54 1.35 1.29 2.35
CA ILE A 54 0.75 -0.06 2.34
C ILE A 54 -0.16 -0.22 1.12
N ILE A 55 -0.06 -1.37 0.44
CA ILE A 55 -0.95 -1.79 -0.67
C ILE A 55 -1.78 -2.99 -0.22
#